data_AF-A0A4Z0YB33-F1
#
_entry.id   AF-A0A4Z0YB33-F1
#
_cell.length_a   1.000
_cell.length_b   1.000
_cell.length_c   1.000
_cell.angle_alpha   90.00
_cell.angle_beta   90.00
_cell.angle_gamma   90.00
#
_symmetry.space_group_name_H-M   'P 1'
#
loop_
_entity.id
_entity.type
_entity.pdbx_description
1 polymer ?
#
loop_
_entity_poly.entity_id
_entity_poly.type
_entity_poly.pdbx_seq_one_letter_code
_entity_poly.pdbx_strand_id
1 'polypeptide(L)'
;MIYVNGTAVSPEAFQTEYPEGSVEQIVLGKLAESGARFSFPTMNHLKFELRLRKEIVSASYALNRSGMGFAVFRETRCNPAYWNRARDGGFVLKDGVKASDAVADIFRNGSKYETECATAIMIVYYGALLNTYGETLFNKTFLKIELMNWHRIDKLLWEVGNIRKREVYLPGDRRYFDNPDVDPLAPEWQGENAIQLGNGMFYGHGVGIQKPETIIQALNRYRMENADESAVLLDAAGRPDFNKLANISLRGYA
;
A
#
# COMPACT_ATOMS: atom_id res chain seq x y z
N MET A 1 -0.24 5.30 23.16
CA MET A 1 -0.97 6.51 23.59
C MET A 1 -1.15 7.50 22.45
N ILE A 2 -2.39 7.92 22.20
CA ILE A 2 -2.78 8.82 21.10
C ILE A 2 -2.94 10.24 21.65
N TYR A 3 -2.35 11.22 20.99
CA TYR A 3 -2.47 12.64 21.32
C TYR A 3 -2.94 13.43 20.11
N VAL A 4 -3.96 14.26 20.29
CA VAL A 4 -4.48 15.19 19.28
C VAL A 4 -4.32 16.60 19.82
N ASN A 5 -3.56 17.44 19.11
CA ASN A 5 -3.21 18.79 19.55
C ASN A 5 -2.67 18.84 21.00
N GLY A 6 -1.86 17.84 21.37
CA GLY A 6 -1.28 17.71 22.71
C GLY A 6 -2.19 17.08 23.77
N THR A 7 -3.48 16.92 23.50
CA THR A 7 -4.44 16.30 24.42
C THR A 7 -4.52 14.79 24.18
N ALA A 8 -4.47 13.98 25.25
CA ALA A 8 -4.64 12.54 25.13
C ALA A 8 -6.06 12.19 24.68
N VAL A 9 -6.18 11.26 23.74
CA VAL A 9 -7.48 10.76 23.24
C VAL A 9 -7.52 9.25 23.42
N SER A 10 -8.64 8.76 23.92
CA SER A 10 -8.88 7.33 24.14
C SER A 10 -9.61 6.70 22.94
N PRO A 11 -9.28 5.47 22.53
CA PRO A 11 -10.02 4.76 21.48
C PRO A 11 -11.54 4.69 21.73
N GLU A 12 -11.97 4.67 22.99
CA GLU A 12 -13.37 4.63 23.43
C GLU A 12 -14.17 5.82 22.90
N ALA A 13 -13.52 6.97 22.66
CA ALA A 13 -14.15 8.17 22.11
C ALA A 13 -14.67 7.97 20.67
N PHE A 14 -14.27 6.89 19.98
CA PHE A 14 -14.63 6.62 18.60
C PHE A 14 -15.54 5.39 18.43
N GLN A 15 -15.99 4.75 19.51
CA GLN A 15 -16.78 3.51 19.45
C GLN A 15 -18.10 3.65 18.66
N THR A 16 -18.71 4.83 18.67
CA THR A 16 -19.94 5.11 17.91
C THR A 16 -19.67 5.47 16.45
N GLU A 17 -18.44 5.89 16.12
CA GLU A 17 -18.04 6.31 14.77
C GLU A 17 -17.46 5.15 13.96
N TYR A 18 -16.69 4.27 14.60
CA TYR A 18 -16.03 3.14 13.95
C TYR A 18 -16.56 1.82 14.51
N PRO A 19 -17.25 1.00 13.69
CA PRO A 19 -17.76 -0.30 14.12
C PRO A 19 -16.67 -1.21 14.66
N GLU A 20 -17.06 -2.13 15.54
CA GLU A 20 -16.17 -3.17 16.04
C GLU A 20 -15.56 -4.00 14.90
N GLY A 21 -14.26 -4.26 14.98
CA GLY A 21 -13.51 -4.99 13.94
C GLY A 21 -13.22 -4.19 12.67
N SER A 22 -13.63 -2.91 12.59
CA SER A 22 -13.21 -2.03 11.50
C SER A 22 -11.69 -1.79 11.52
N VAL A 23 -11.13 -1.44 10.36
CA VAL A 23 -9.69 -1.13 10.25
C VAL A 23 -9.32 0.03 11.18
N GLU A 24 -10.17 1.05 11.26
CA GLU A 24 -10.00 2.22 12.11
C GLU A 24 -9.94 1.83 13.60
N GLN A 25 -10.86 0.99 14.06
CA GLN A 25 -10.89 0.51 15.44
C GLN A 25 -9.63 -0.33 15.77
N ILE A 26 -9.20 -1.21 14.86
CA ILE A 26 -7.98 -2.01 15.02
C ILE A 26 -6.74 -1.09 15.11
N VAL A 27 -6.67 -0.05 14.27
CA VAL A 27 -5.57 0.93 14.31
C VAL A 27 -5.56 1.67 15.65
N LEU A 28 -6.70 2.21 16.09
CA LEU A 28 -6.81 2.92 17.36
C LEU A 28 -6.40 2.05 18.55
N GLY A 29 -6.87 0.81 18.60
CA GLY A 29 -6.50 -0.16 19.63
C GLY A 29 -4.99 -0.39 19.66
N LYS A 30 -4.39 -0.72 18.50
CA LYS A 30 -2.94 -0.94 18.39
C LYS A 30 -2.10 0.28 18.81
N LEU A 31 -2.51 1.49 18.43
CA LEU A 31 -1.83 2.73 18.84
C LEU A 31 -1.94 2.99 20.35
N ALA A 32 -3.06 2.61 20.98
CA ALA A 32 -3.23 2.73 22.41
C ALA A 32 -2.39 1.71 23.18
N GLU A 33 -2.45 0.44 22.76
CA GLU A 33 -1.77 -0.72 23.38
C GLU A 33 -0.24 -0.64 23.30
N SER A 34 0.33 -0.02 22.27
CA SER A 34 1.80 -0.06 22.07
C SER A 34 2.61 0.73 23.12
N GLY A 35 1.97 1.51 23.99
CA GLY A 35 2.64 2.37 24.98
C GLY A 35 3.38 3.59 24.41
N ALA A 36 3.76 3.57 23.13
CA ALA A 36 4.43 4.67 22.44
C ALA A 36 3.53 5.91 22.27
N ARG A 37 4.14 7.08 22.10
CA ARG A 37 3.42 8.34 21.87
C ARG A 37 3.19 8.58 20.37
N PHE A 38 1.93 8.66 19.96
CA PHE A 38 1.54 9.06 18.60
C PHE A 38 0.82 10.41 18.65
N SER A 39 1.33 11.40 17.91
CA SER A 39 0.81 12.77 17.95
C SER A 39 0.25 13.20 16.60
N PHE A 40 -0.97 13.72 16.62
CA PHE A 40 -1.70 14.22 15.47
C PHE A 40 -1.94 15.73 15.64
N PRO A 41 -1.69 16.57 14.61
CA PRO A 41 -1.89 18.01 14.71
C PRO A 41 -3.33 18.39 15.07
N THR A 42 -4.31 17.75 14.43
CA THR A 42 -5.74 17.99 14.66
C THR A 42 -6.52 16.69 14.59
N MET A 43 -7.77 16.70 15.06
CA MET A 43 -8.66 15.54 14.94
C MET A 43 -8.84 15.09 13.49
N ASN A 44 -8.86 16.04 12.55
CA ASN A 44 -8.97 15.73 11.13
C ASN A 44 -7.74 14.99 10.59
N HIS A 45 -6.54 15.21 11.15
CA HIS A 45 -5.35 14.44 10.75
C HIS A 45 -5.44 12.98 11.21
N LEU A 46 -5.89 12.76 12.45
CA LEU A 46 -6.15 11.40 12.95
C LEU A 46 -7.19 10.69 12.09
N LYS A 47 -8.36 11.32 11.87
CA LYS A 47 -9.42 10.75 11.03
C LYS A 47 -8.98 10.52 9.59
N PHE A 48 -8.15 11.39 9.03
CA PHE A 48 -7.59 11.20 7.70
C PHE A 48 -6.67 9.97 7.63
N GLU A 49 -5.76 9.79 8.58
CA GLU A 49 -4.89 8.60 8.62
C GLU A 49 -5.72 7.31 8.76
N LEU A 50 -6.70 7.30 9.67
CA LEU A 50 -7.60 6.16 9.88
C LEU A 50 -8.34 5.80 8.58
N ARG A 51 -8.95 6.79 7.92
CA ARG A 51 -9.64 6.60 6.64
C ARG A 51 -8.69 6.10 5.55
N LEU A 52 -7.52 6.70 5.39
CA LEU A 52 -6.59 6.30 4.34
C LEU A 52 -6.08 4.87 4.57
N ARG A 53 -5.81 4.47 5.82
CA ARG A 53 -5.44 3.07 6.15
C ARG A 53 -6.56 2.09 5.77
N LYS A 54 -7.81 2.42 6.11
CA LYS A 54 -8.97 1.62 5.72
C LYS A 54 -9.13 1.53 4.19
N GLU A 55 -8.88 2.61 3.46
CA GLU A 55 -8.91 2.60 2.00
C GLU A 55 -7.72 1.83 1.38
N ILE A 56 -6.53 1.84 1.99
CA ILE A 56 -5.39 1.00 1.56
C ILE A 56 -5.73 -0.49 1.68
N VAL A 57 -6.31 -0.89 2.81
CA VAL A 57 -6.78 -2.27 3.02
C VAL A 57 -7.86 -2.62 2.01
N SER A 58 -8.84 -1.74 1.82
CA SER A 58 -9.94 -1.94 0.85
C SER A 58 -9.44 -2.05 -0.59
N ALA A 59 -8.49 -1.20 -0.99
CA ALA A 59 -7.85 -1.25 -2.31
C ALA A 59 -7.04 -2.53 -2.52
N SER A 60 -6.39 -3.05 -1.48
CA SER A 60 -5.68 -4.34 -1.54
C SER A 60 -6.63 -5.49 -1.87
N TYR A 61 -7.77 -5.56 -1.17
CA TYR A 61 -8.83 -6.52 -1.47
C TYR A 61 -9.43 -6.34 -2.87
N ALA A 62 -9.64 -5.09 -3.31
CA ALA A 62 -10.18 -4.80 -4.63
C ALA A 62 -9.21 -5.21 -5.75
N LEU A 63 -7.92 -4.90 -5.61
CA LEU A 63 -6.89 -5.25 -6.59
C LEU A 63 -6.73 -6.77 -6.69
N ASN A 64 -6.72 -7.48 -5.56
CA ASN A 64 -6.69 -8.94 -5.54
C ASN A 64 -7.86 -9.59 -6.30
N ARG A 65 -9.04 -8.95 -6.30
CA ARG A 65 -10.23 -9.43 -7.05
C ARG A 65 -10.32 -8.93 -8.48
N SER A 66 -9.50 -7.96 -8.88
CA SER A 66 -9.59 -7.29 -10.19
C SER A 66 -9.21 -8.19 -11.37
N GLY A 67 -8.49 -9.29 -11.11
CA GLY A 67 -7.90 -10.13 -12.14
C GLY A 67 -6.60 -9.57 -12.74
N MET A 68 -5.99 -8.54 -12.13
CA MET A 68 -4.65 -8.08 -12.49
C MET A 68 -3.62 -9.19 -12.29
N GLY A 69 -2.84 -9.49 -13.33
CA GLY A 69 -1.84 -10.54 -13.29
C GLY A 69 -0.49 -10.08 -12.76
N PHE A 70 0.33 -11.05 -12.36
CA PHE A 70 1.75 -10.82 -12.11
C PHE A 70 2.54 -10.93 -13.42
N ALA A 71 3.49 -10.03 -13.66
CA ALA A 71 4.46 -10.14 -14.75
C ALA A 71 5.78 -9.46 -14.37
N VAL A 72 6.88 -10.04 -14.81
CA VAL A 72 8.20 -9.38 -14.77
C VAL A 72 8.25 -8.21 -15.75
N PHE A 73 9.18 -7.26 -15.54
CA PHE A 73 9.25 -5.99 -16.30
C PHE A 73 9.14 -6.12 -17.83
N ARG A 74 9.84 -7.12 -18.42
CA ARG A 74 9.84 -7.31 -19.88
C ARG A 74 8.48 -7.77 -20.44
N GLU A 75 7.60 -8.31 -19.60
CA GLU A 75 6.31 -8.94 -19.96
C GLU A 75 5.10 -8.12 -19.47
N THR A 76 5.33 -6.98 -18.81
CA THR A 76 4.23 -6.17 -18.26
C THR A 76 3.23 -5.75 -19.34
N ARG A 77 1.98 -5.58 -18.93
CA ARG A 77 0.87 -5.21 -19.82
C ARG A 77 0.00 -4.18 -19.13
N CYS A 78 -0.50 -3.20 -19.88
CA CYS A 78 -1.44 -2.21 -19.38
C CYS A 78 -2.48 -1.87 -20.46
N ASN A 79 -3.64 -1.34 -20.02
CA ASN A 79 -4.67 -0.91 -20.96
C ASN A 79 -4.18 0.31 -21.77
N PRO A 80 -4.01 0.20 -23.10
CA PRO A 80 -3.49 1.28 -23.92
C PRO A 80 -4.46 2.45 -24.06
N ALA A 81 -5.71 2.34 -23.59
CA ALA A 81 -6.61 3.50 -23.53
C ALA A 81 -6.10 4.58 -22.56
N TYR A 82 -5.40 4.18 -21.48
CA TYR A 82 -5.02 5.06 -20.38
C TYR A 82 -3.51 5.22 -20.22
N TRP A 83 -2.73 4.18 -20.57
CA TRP A 83 -1.32 4.11 -20.25
C TRP A 83 -0.47 3.85 -21.50
N ASN A 84 0.74 4.42 -21.52
CA ASN A 84 1.82 4.01 -22.40
C ASN A 84 2.73 3.05 -21.61
N ARG A 85 3.01 1.87 -22.17
CA ARG A 85 4.03 0.99 -21.61
C ARG A 85 5.42 1.47 -22.03
N ALA A 86 6.25 1.86 -21.06
CA ALA A 86 7.63 2.25 -21.28
C ALA A 86 8.54 1.03 -21.56
N ARG A 87 9.72 1.27 -22.12
CA ARG A 87 10.68 0.20 -22.49
C ARG A 87 11.17 -0.61 -21.30
N ASP A 88 11.25 0.04 -20.15
CA ASP A 88 11.63 -0.57 -18.88
C ASP A 88 10.49 -1.38 -18.24
N GLY A 89 9.29 -1.39 -18.84
CA GLY A 89 8.11 -2.13 -18.36
C GLY A 89 7.12 -1.29 -17.57
N GLY A 90 7.42 0.00 -17.34
CA GLY A 90 6.58 0.88 -16.52
C GLY A 90 5.35 1.38 -17.25
N PHE A 91 4.34 1.84 -16.51
CA PHE A 91 3.14 2.45 -17.10
C PHE A 91 3.19 3.96 -16.91
N VAL A 92 3.19 4.69 -18.02
CA VAL A 92 3.18 6.16 -18.04
C VAL A 92 1.78 6.61 -18.42
N LEU A 93 1.13 7.41 -17.57
CA LEU A 93 -0.19 7.97 -17.84
C LEU A 93 -0.16 8.76 -19.15
N LYS A 94 -1.14 8.55 -20.02
CA LYS A 94 -1.26 9.29 -21.28
C LYS A 94 -1.64 10.75 -21.06
N ASP A 95 -1.09 11.64 -21.88
CA ASP A 95 -1.45 13.06 -21.87
C ASP A 95 -2.95 13.24 -22.13
N GLY A 96 -3.58 14.12 -21.35
CA GLY A 96 -5.01 14.43 -21.44
C GLY A 96 -5.95 13.40 -20.80
N VAL A 97 -5.44 12.26 -20.33
CA VAL A 97 -6.22 11.27 -19.58
C VAL A 97 -6.33 11.68 -18.12
N LYS A 98 -7.53 11.60 -17.54
CA LYS A 98 -7.73 11.83 -16.10
C LYS A 98 -7.08 10.71 -15.30
N ALA A 99 -6.25 11.06 -14.33
CA ALA A 99 -5.57 10.11 -13.46
C ALA A 99 -6.56 9.22 -12.68
N SER A 100 -7.70 9.78 -12.23
CA SER A 100 -8.77 9.02 -11.57
C SER A 100 -9.30 7.89 -12.45
N ASP A 101 -9.54 8.16 -13.73
CA ASP A 101 -10.15 7.20 -14.65
C ASP A 101 -9.15 6.09 -14.96
N ALA A 102 -7.89 6.46 -15.19
CA ALA A 102 -6.80 5.52 -15.45
C ALA A 102 -6.52 4.59 -14.27
N VAL A 103 -6.51 5.12 -13.04
CA VAL A 103 -6.31 4.31 -11.81
C VAL A 103 -7.54 3.43 -11.56
N ALA A 104 -8.75 3.98 -11.65
CA ALA A 104 -9.97 3.21 -11.44
C ALA A 104 -10.14 2.09 -12.48
N ASP A 105 -9.67 2.29 -13.72
CA ASP A 105 -9.67 1.27 -14.76
C ASP A 105 -8.86 0.03 -14.38
N ILE A 106 -7.75 0.18 -13.63
CA ILE A 106 -6.95 -0.97 -13.17
C ILE A 106 -7.80 -1.89 -12.27
N PHE A 107 -8.59 -1.31 -11.36
CA PHE A 107 -9.45 -2.09 -10.46
C PHE A 107 -10.67 -2.70 -11.16
N ARG A 108 -11.18 -2.06 -12.20
CA ARG A 108 -12.39 -2.50 -12.95
C ARG A 108 -12.07 -3.50 -14.06
N ASN A 109 -10.94 -3.31 -14.73
CA ASN A 109 -10.50 -4.06 -15.91
C ASN A 109 -9.14 -4.72 -15.67
N GLY A 110 -8.92 -5.25 -14.46
CA GLY A 110 -7.61 -5.76 -14.02
C GLY A 110 -6.99 -6.77 -14.97
N SER A 111 -7.78 -7.60 -15.65
CA SER A 111 -7.30 -8.56 -16.66
C SER A 111 -6.57 -7.94 -17.87
N LYS A 112 -6.64 -6.62 -18.06
CA LYS A 112 -5.85 -5.85 -19.04
C LYS A 112 -4.48 -5.42 -18.51
N TYR A 113 -4.16 -5.75 -17.26
CA TYR A 113 -2.99 -5.28 -16.54
C TYR A 113 -2.19 -6.44 -15.96
N GLU A 114 -0.88 -6.40 -16.15
CA GLU A 114 0.07 -7.35 -15.59
C GLU A 114 1.35 -6.61 -15.19
N THR A 115 1.73 -6.69 -13.92
CA THR A 115 2.91 -5.98 -13.38
C THR A 115 3.51 -6.71 -12.18
N GLU A 116 4.70 -6.32 -11.76
CA GLU A 116 5.39 -6.86 -10.59
C GLU A 116 4.88 -6.27 -9.25
N CYS A 117 5.34 -6.84 -8.13
CA CYS A 117 4.77 -6.61 -6.81
C CYS A 117 4.93 -5.17 -6.29
N ALA A 118 6.08 -4.50 -6.47
CA ALA A 118 6.32 -3.13 -6.04
C ALA A 118 5.38 -2.13 -6.75
N THR A 119 5.23 -2.25 -8.07
CA THR A 119 4.28 -1.43 -8.83
C THR A 119 2.84 -1.67 -8.40
N ALA A 120 2.46 -2.93 -8.11
CA ALA A 120 1.13 -3.23 -7.59
C ALA A 120 0.85 -2.57 -6.23
N ILE A 121 1.85 -2.51 -5.33
CA ILE A 121 1.73 -1.75 -4.08
C ILE A 121 1.47 -0.26 -4.36
N MET A 122 2.15 0.33 -5.33
CA MET A 122 1.89 1.73 -5.72
C MET A 122 0.47 1.93 -6.24
N ILE A 123 -0.07 0.99 -7.02
CA ILE A 123 -1.46 1.02 -7.50
C ILE A 123 -2.44 0.98 -6.32
N VAL A 124 -2.17 0.17 -5.28
CA VAL A 124 -2.98 0.16 -4.04
C VAL A 124 -3.02 1.55 -3.40
N TYR A 125 -1.88 2.23 -3.26
CA TYR A 125 -1.84 3.58 -2.67
C TYR A 125 -2.58 4.61 -3.52
N TYR A 126 -2.44 4.58 -4.84
CA TYR A 126 -3.20 5.48 -5.72
C TYR A 126 -4.71 5.21 -5.66
N GLY A 127 -5.13 3.94 -5.64
CA GLY A 127 -6.54 3.57 -5.48
C GLY A 127 -7.12 4.03 -4.14
N ALA A 128 -6.36 3.85 -3.05
CA ALA A 128 -6.76 4.30 -1.73
C ALA A 128 -6.88 5.84 -1.63
N LEU A 129 -5.93 6.56 -2.24
CA LEU A 129 -5.97 8.02 -2.30
C LEU A 129 -7.12 8.53 -3.18
N LEU A 130 -7.42 7.85 -4.28
CA LEU A 130 -8.58 8.18 -5.11
C LEU A 130 -9.88 8.10 -4.29
N ASN A 131 -10.07 7.04 -3.51
CA ASN A 131 -11.25 6.91 -2.63
C ASN A 131 -11.25 7.90 -1.45
N THR A 132 -10.07 8.32 -1.00
CA THR A 132 -9.95 9.26 0.12
C THR A 132 -10.20 10.71 -0.33
N TYR A 133 -9.61 11.13 -1.45
CA TYR A 133 -9.70 12.48 -1.99
C TYR A 133 -10.92 12.72 -2.88
N GLY A 134 -11.46 11.68 -3.51
CA GLY A 134 -12.40 11.81 -4.61
C GLY A 134 -11.73 12.31 -5.90
N GLU A 135 -12.43 12.17 -7.03
CA GLU A 135 -11.86 12.40 -8.36
C GLU A 135 -11.31 13.81 -8.55
N THR A 136 -12.04 14.84 -8.10
CA THR A 136 -11.65 16.24 -8.31
C THR A 136 -10.31 16.58 -7.65
N LEU A 137 -10.14 16.23 -6.38
CA LEU A 137 -8.90 16.51 -5.67
C LEU A 137 -7.78 15.56 -6.12
N PHE A 138 -8.09 14.31 -6.40
CA PHE A 138 -7.12 13.34 -6.92
C PHE A 138 -6.51 13.81 -8.24
N ASN A 139 -7.33 14.21 -9.21
CA ASN A 139 -6.87 14.70 -10.51
C ASN A 139 -6.08 16.02 -10.41
N LYS A 140 -6.39 16.89 -9.44
CA LYS A 140 -5.59 18.10 -9.17
C LYS A 140 -4.24 17.78 -8.53
N THR A 141 -4.18 16.72 -7.73
CA THR A 141 -2.98 16.34 -6.97
C THR A 141 -2.01 15.54 -7.84
N PHE A 142 -2.51 14.56 -8.59
CA PHE A 142 -1.73 13.63 -9.40
C PHE A 142 -1.97 13.88 -10.89
N LEU A 143 -1.38 14.96 -11.41
CA LEU A 143 -1.52 15.35 -12.82
C LEU A 143 -0.80 14.40 -13.78
N LYS A 144 0.24 13.73 -13.30
CA LYS A 144 1.04 12.74 -14.02
C LYS A 144 1.28 11.58 -13.09
N ILE A 145 1.16 10.36 -13.61
CA ILE A 145 1.46 9.15 -12.87
C ILE A 145 2.41 8.30 -13.73
N GLU A 146 3.50 7.87 -13.12
CA GLU A 146 4.36 6.82 -13.63
C GLU A 146 4.35 5.67 -12.62
N LEU A 147 4.08 4.47 -13.11
CA LEU A 147 4.04 3.24 -12.34
C LEU A 147 5.25 2.40 -12.75
N MET A 148 6.33 2.52 -11.98
CA MET A 148 7.56 1.76 -12.20
C MET A 148 8.29 1.58 -10.87
N ASN A 149 8.02 0.42 -10.24
CA ASN A 149 8.59 -0.06 -8.99
C ASN A 149 8.93 1.07 -8.00
N TRP A 150 10.09 1.03 -7.35
CA TRP A 150 10.57 2.10 -6.46
C TRP A 150 11.43 3.15 -7.18
N HIS A 151 11.76 2.96 -8.46
CA HIS A 151 12.59 3.89 -9.23
C HIS A 151 11.85 5.17 -9.60
N ARG A 152 10.54 5.08 -9.86
CA ARG A 152 9.71 6.24 -10.22
C ARG A 152 8.51 6.31 -9.30
N ILE A 153 8.70 7.01 -8.19
CA ILE A 153 7.67 7.22 -7.18
C ILE A 153 7.37 8.72 -7.06
N ASP A 154 6.08 9.06 -6.96
CA ASP A 154 5.66 10.43 -6.71
C ASP A 154 6.24 10.95 -5.38
N LYS A 155 6.61 12.22 -5.32
CA LYS A 155 7.20 12.85 -4.12
C LYS A 155 6.27 12.84 -2.91
N LEU A 156 4.96 12.67 -3.10
CA LEU A 156 3.98 12.50 -2.04
C LEU A 156 3.99 11.08 -1.46
N LEU A 157 4.46 10.10 -2.24
CA LEU A 157 4.48 8.69 -1.87
C LEU A 157 5.89 8.14 -1.62
N TRP A 158 6.95 8.92 -1.85
CA TRP A 158 8.36 8.51 -1.68
C TRP A 158 8.64 7.71 -0.39
N GLU A 159 8.04 8.09 0.74
CA GLU A 159 8.24 7.41 2.02
C GLU A 159 7.72 5.96 2.06
N VAL A 160 6.75 5.61 1.20
CA VAL A 160 6.27 4.22 1.03
C VAL A 160 7.40 3.30 0.60
N GLY A 161 8.29 3.79 -0.27
CA GLY A 161 9.46 3.04 -0.76
C GLY A 161 10.46 2.69 0.34
N ASN A 162 10.47 3.46 1.44
CA ASN A 162 11.46 3.36 2.51
C ASN A 162 10.90 2.58 3.71
N ILE A 163 11.21 1.28 3.79
CA ILE A 163 10.85 0.46 4.95
C ILE A 163 11.84 0.72 6.09
N ARG A 164 11.32 0.91 7.31
CA ARG A 164 12.12 1.06 8.53
C ARG A 164 11.38 0.48 9.72
N LYS A 165 12.11 0.13 10.78
CA LYS A 165 11.50 -0.31 12.05
C LYS A 165 10.47 0.70 12.55
N ARG A 166 9.36 0.21 13.10
CA ARG A 166 8.28 1.02 13.67
C ARG A 166 7.95 0.54 15.08
N GLU A 167 7.46 1.46 15.92
CA GLU A 167 6.98 1.16 17.28
C GLU A 167 5.80 0.18 17.30
N VAL A 168 4.97 0.23 16.27
CA VAL A 168 3.80 -0.62 16.09
C VAL A 168 3.55 -0.83 14.61
N TYR A 169 3.05 -2.00 14.24
CA TYR A 169 2.63 -2.30 12.87
C TYR A 169 1.12 -2.32 12.76
N LEU A 170 0.61 -1.64 11.75
CA LEU A 170 -0.78 -1.25 11.62
C LEU A 170 -1.36 -1.76 10.30
N PRO A 171 -2.68 -2.02 10.24
CA PRO A 171 -3.36 -2.19 8.97
C PRO A 171 -3.02 -1.07 7.98
N GLY A 172 -2.81 -1.43 6.71
CA GLY A 172 -2.39 -0.53 5.65
C GLY A 172 -0.88 -0.22 5.59
N ASP A 173 -0.08 -0.79 6.48
CA ASP A 173 1.38 -0.73 6.37
C ASP A 173 1.86 -1.60 5.20
N ARG A 174 2.80 -1.07 4.40
CA ARG A 174 3.63 -1.88 3.51
C ARG A 174 4.66 -2.61 4.37
N ARG A 175 4.60 -3.94 4.36
CA ARG A 175 5.54 -4.86 4.98
C ARG A 175 6.35 -5.57 3.89
N TYR A 176 7.43 -6.24 4.28
CA TYR A 176 8.29 -6.95 3.35
C TYR A 176 8.69 -8.30 3.93
N PHE A 177 8.48 -9.34 3.14
CA PHE A 177 8.99 -10.67 3.39
C PHE A 177 10.30 -10.81 2.62
N ASP A 178 11.40 -11.01 3.32
CA ASP A 178 12.72 -11.16 2.73
C ASP A 178 13.02 -12.65 2.49
N ASN A 179 13.69 -12.98 1.39
CA ASN A 179 14.17 -14.32 1.09
C ASN A 179 15.69 -14.27 0.90
N PRO A 180 16.48 -14.36 1.99
CA PRO A 180 17.91 -14.08 1.97
C PRO A 180 18.69 -15.06 1.08
N ASP A 181 18.28 -16.33 1.07
CA ASP A 181 18.94 -17.40 0.30
C ASP A 181 18.19 -17.71 -1.02
N VAL A 182 17.67 -16.68 -1.69
CA VAL A 182 16.97 -16.84 -2.98
C VAL A 182 17.86 -17.52 -4.03
N ASP A 183 17.26 -18.36 -4.87
CA ASP A 183 17.91 -18.89 -6.08
C ASP A 183 18.29 -17.72 -7.02
N PRO A 184 19.58 -17.52 -7.35
CA PRO A 184 20.03 -16.46 -8.26
C PRO A 184 19.41 -16.54 -9.67
N LEU A 185 18.89 -17.71 -10.07
CA LEU A 185 18.20 -17.90 -11.35
C LEU A 185 16.72 -17.50 -11.30
N ALA A 186 16.16 -17.23 -10.12
CA ALA A 186 14.78 -16.81 -9.90
C ALA A 186 14.69 -15.54 -9.02
N PRO A 187 15.36 -14.43 -9.42
CA PRO A 187 15.51 -13.23 -8.59
C PRO A 187 14.19 -12.53 -8.25
N GLU A 188 13.11 -12.80 -8.98
CA GLU A 188 11.76 -12.33 -8.64
C GLU A 188 11.24 -12.88 -7.31
N TRP A 189 11.84 -13.95 -6.77
CA TRP A 189 11.51 -14.54 -5.47
C TRP A 189 12.43 -14.08 -4.33
N GLN A 190 13.21 -13.01 -4.52
CA GLN A 190 14.08 -12.44 -3.48
C GLN A 190 13.28 -11.88 -2.28
N GLY A 191 11.97 -11.70 -2.44
CA GLY A 191 11.08 -11.30 -1.38
C GLY A 191 9.72 -10.90 -1.92
N GLU A 192 8.84 -10.50 -1.01
CA GLU A 192 7.48 -10.09 -1.35
C GLU A 192 7.10 -8.80 -0.62
N ASN A 193 6.68 -7.80 -1.40
CA ASN A 193 6.06 -6.60 -0.88
C ASN A 193 4.60 -6.90 -0.53
N ALA A 194 4.18 -6.58 0.69
CA ALA A 194 2.83 -6.91 1.12
C ALA A 194 2.14 -5.79 1.90
N ILE A 195 0.83 -5.67 1.79
CA ILE A 195 0.01 -4.80 2.65
C ILE A 195 -0.56 -5.62 3.81
N GLN A 196 -0.32 -5.18 5.05
CA GLN A 196 -0.92 -5.79 6.23
C GLN A 196 -2.41 -5.42 6.32
N LEU A 197 -3.29 -6.41 6.40
CA LEU A 197 -4.76 -6.20 6.30
C LEU A 197 -5.47 -6.06 7.65
N GLY A 198 -4.77 -6.33 8.76
CA GLY A 198 -5.26 -6.11 10.13
C GLY A 198 -5.85 -7.33 10.83
N ASN A 199 -6.28 -8.34 10.08
CA ASN A 199 -6.79 -9.63 10.56
C ASN A 199 -5.73 -10.75 10.55
N GLY A 200 -4.45 -10.39 10.63
CA GLY A 200 -3.33 -11.32 10.48
C GLY A 200 -3.03 -11.73 9.04
N MET A 201 -3.80 -11.24 8.05
CA MET A 201 -3.56 -11.51 6.63
C MET A 201 -2.78 -10.39 5.97
N PHE A 202 -2.17 -10.74 4.83
CA PHE A 202 -1.33 -9.87 4.02
C PHE A 202 -1.75 -10.01 2.56
N TYR A 203 -1.84 -8.88 1.84
CA TYR A 203 -1.96 -8.89 0.39
C TYR A 203 -0.57 -8.73 -0.22
N GLY A 204 -0.10 -9.75 -0.94
CA GLY A 204 1.05 -9.66 -1.84
C GLY A 204 0.58 -9.88 -3.29
N HIS A 205 1.14 -9.15 -4.24
CA HIS A 205 0.71 -9.25 -5.64
C HIS A 205 1.39 -10.42 -6.33
N GLY A 206 0.59 -11.33 -6.91
CA GLY A 206 1.05 -12.62 -7.44
C GLY A 206 0.83 -13.78 -6.47
N VAL A 207 1.06 -13.58 -5.17
CA VAL A 207 0.76 -14.58 -4.12
C VAL A 207 -0.67 -14.50 -3.58
N GLY A 208 -1.31 -13.33 -3.71
CA GLY A 208 -2.66 -13.05 -3.27
C GLY A 208 -2.75 -12.70 -1.77
N ILE A 209 -3.93 -12.92 -1.19
CA ILE A 209 -4.18 -12.65 0.24
C ILE A 209 -3.89 -13.91 1.06
N GLN A 210 -2.83 -13.84 1.87
CA GLN A 210 -2.27 -14.99 2.56
C GLN A 210 -1.88 -14.67 4.00
N LYS A 211 -1.70 -15.72 4.81
CA LYS A 211 -1.03 -15.62 6.11
C LYS A 211 0.49 -15.50 5.93
N PRO A 212 1.23 -14.93 6.90
CA PRO A 212 2.69 -14.85 6.86
C PRO A 212 3.37 -16.18 6.55
N GLU A 213 2.91 -17.26 7.18
CA GLU A 213 3.52 -18.58 7.04
C GLU A 213 3.40 -19.11 5.62
N THR A 214 2.27 -18.83 4.94
CA THR A 214 2.05 -19.22 3.55
C THR A 214 2.93 -18.44 2.58
N ILE A 215 3.15 -17.15 2.84
CA ILE A 215 4.06 -16.31 2.03
C ILE A 215 5.50 -16.79 2.21
N ILE A 216 5.93 -17.04 3.44
CA ILE A 216 7.26 -17.57 3.76
C ILE A 216 7.48 -18.93 3.10
N GLN A 217 6.50 -19.84 3.19
CA GLN A 217 6.56 -21.14 2.52
C GLN A 217 6.63 -20.99 1.00
N ALA A 218 6.00 -19.97 0.41
CA ALA A 218 6.07 -19.72 -1.02
C ALA A 218 7.47 -19.28 -1.45
N LEU A 219 8.07 -18.33 -0.74
CA LEU A 219 9.43 -17.85 -0.99
C LEU A 219 10.46 -18.98 -0.77
N ASN A 220 10.32 -19.77 0.28
CA ASN A 220 11.25 -20.86 0.61
C ASN A 220 11.36 -21.97 -0.45
N ARG A 221 10.39 -22.07 -1.39
CA ARG A 221 10.46 -23.01 -2.52
C ARG A 221 11.45 -22.59 -3.61
N TYR A 222 11.87 -21.33 -3.60
CA TYR A 222 12.77 -20.73 -4.60
C TYR A 222 14.07 -20.27 -3.95
N ARG A 223 14.57 -21.08 -2.99
CA ARG A 223 15.88 -20.88 -2.38
C ARG A 223 16.94 -21.67 -3.13
N MET A 224 18.18 -21.20 -3.07
CA MET A 224 19.31 -21.89 -3.66
C MET A 224 19.55 -23.27 -3.01
N GLU A 225 20.29 -24.13 -3.71
CA GLU A 225 20.68 -25.44 -3.17
C GLU A 225 21.50 -25.25 -1.87
N ASN A 226 21.22 -26.08 -0.86
CA ASN A 226 21.83 -26.00 0.48
C ASN A 226 21.59 -24.68 1.24
N ALA A 227 20.48 -23.98 0.97
CA ALA A 227 20.08 -22.79 1.71
C ALA A 227 19.85 -23.05 3.22
N ASP A 228 20.48 -22.22 4.05
CA ASP A 228 20.47 -22.31 5.51
C ASP A 228 19.47 -21.34 6.14
N GLU A 229 19.22 -20.19 5.51
CA GLU A 229 18.33 -19.13 6.00
C GLU A 229 16.93 -19.24 5.36
N SER A 230 15.90 -19.23 6.21
CA SER A 230 14.50 -19.18 5.77
C SER A 230 14.11 -17.74 5.44
N ALA A 231 13.19 -17.58 4.51
CA ALA A 231 12.46 -16.33 4.33
C ALA A 231 11.78 -15.88 5.63
N VAL A 232 11.68 -14.57 5.83
CA VAL A 232 11.24 -13.95 7.08
C VAL A 232 10.46 -12.66 6.84
N LEU A 233 9.45 -12.38 7.68
CA LEU A 233 8.80 -11.07 7.71
C LEU A 233 9.69 -10.07 8.44
N LEU A 234 10.15 -9.03 7.75
CA LEU A 234 11.02 -8.02 8.37
C LEU A 234 10.30 -7.23 9.47
N ASP A 235 11.05 -6.88 10.51
CA ASP A 235 10.70 -5.89 11.54
C ASP A 235 10.82 -4.46 10.97
N ALA A 236 10.12 -4.20 9.87
CA ALA A 236 10.09 -2.92 9.19
C ALA A 236 8.76 -2.69 8.46
N ALA A 237 8.40 -1.40 8.29
CA ALA A 237 7.26 -0.98 7.48
C ALA A 237 7.51 0.33 6.73
N GLY A 238 7.01 0.38 5.49
CA GLY A 238 6.86 1.58 4.67
C GLY A 238 5.49 2.22 4.90
N ARG A 239 5.46 3.55 5.01
CA ARG A 239 4.24 4.34 5.22
C ARG A 239 4.32 5.61 4.39
N PRO A 240 3.20 6.10 3.83
CA PRO A 240 3.18 7.45 3.30
C PRO A 240 3.26 8.47 4.45
N ASP A 241 3.58 9.72 4.12
CA ASP A 241 3.43 10.83 5.06
C ASP A 241 1.94 11.22 5.15
N PHE A 242 1.26 10.62 6.12
CA PHE A 242 -0.18 10.86 6.36
C PHE A 242 -0.49 12.33 6.65
N ASN A 243 0.39 13.07 7.34
CA ASN A 243 0.15 14.47 7.64
C ASN A 243 0.24 15.34 6.39
N LYS A 244 1.24 15.09 5.54
CA LYS A 244 1.38 15.78 4.25
C LYS A 244 0.17 15.54 3.35
N LEU A 245 -0.31 14.30 3.29
CA LEU A 245 -1.49 13.93 2.51
C LEU A 245 -2.79 14.54 3.10
N ALA A 246 -2.92 14.57 4.43
CA ALA A 246 -4.05 15.21 5.11
C ALA A 246 -4.10 16.71 4.81
N ASN A 247 -2.96 17.40 4.86
CA ASN A 247 -2.86 18.83 4.57
C ASN A 247 -3.34 19.20 3.16
N ILE A 248 -3.10 18.34 2.16
CA ILE A 248 -3.63 18.53 0.80
C ILE A 248 -5.16 18.45 0.82
N SER A 249 -5.71 17.43 1.48
CA SER A 249 -7.16 17.26 1.62
C SER A 249 -7.80 18.46 2.31
N LEU A 250 -7.24 18.91 3.43
CA LEU A 250 -7.82 19.97 4.25
C LEU A 250 -7.76 21.34 3.57
N ARG A 251 -6.74 21.60 2.72
CA ARG A 251 -6.66 22.81 1.90
C ARG A 251 -7.57 22.75 0.67
N GLY A 252 -7.80 21.55 0.12
CA GLY A 252 -8.66 21.37 -1.06
C GLY A 252 -10.15 21.58 -0.81
N TYR A 253 -10.58 21.59 0.46
CA TYR A 253 -11.96 21.89 0.89
C TYR A 253 -12.15 23.32 1.44
N ALA A 254 -11.07 24.10 1.52
CA ALA A 254 -11.10 25.52 1.89
C ALA A 254 -11.20 26.40 0.64
#